data_AF-A0A7Y7NNK0-F1
#
_entry.id   AF-A0A7Y7NNK0-F1
#
_cell.length_a   1.000
_cell.length_b   1.000
_cell.length_c   1.000
_cell.angle_alpha   90.00
_cell.angle_beta   90.00
_cell.angle_gamma   90.00
#
_symmetry.space_group_name_H-M   'P 1'
#
loop_
_entity.id
_entity.type
_entity.pdbx_description
1 polymer ?
#
loop_
_entity_poly.entity_id
_entity_poly.type
_entity_poly.pdbx_seq_one_letter_code
_entity_poly.pdbx_strand_id
1 'polypeptide(L)' 'MSIDKEICLSADTAATTESITEVRSEATLLKAGALQNAIFNSANFSSIATDAKGVIQIFNVGAERM' A
#
# COMPACT_ATOMS: atom_id res chain seq x y z
N MET A 1 18.27 -41.84 20.79
CA MET A 1 17.09 -41.14 20.25
C MET A 1 17.12 -39.75 20.82
N SER A 2 17.02 -38.75 19.94
CA SER A 2 16.98 -37.31 20.17
C SER A 2 18.29 -36.62 20.55
N ILE A 3 18.75 -35.84 19.58
CA ILE A 3 19.90 -34.95 19.54
C ILE A 3 19.34 -33.55 19.79
N ASP A 4 19.57 -32.97 20.96
CA ASP A 4 19.39 -31.54 21.16
C ASP A 4 20.66 -30.85 20.70
N LYS A 5 20.76 -30.68 19.37
CA LYS A 5 21.78 -29.84 18.75
C LYS A 5 21.41 -28.40 19.06
N GLU A 6 22.05 -27.86 20.08
CA GLU A 6 22.18 -26.44 20.36
C GLU A 6 22.47 -25.71 19.03
N ILE A 7 21.46 -25.00 18.53
CA ILE A 7 21.56 -24.30 17.26
C ILE A 7 22.50 -23.12 17.54
N CYS A 8 23.73 -23.25 17.06
CA CYS A 8 24.66 -22.14 16.96
C CYS A 8 23.96 -21.09 16.08
N LEU A 9 23.43 -20.03 16.70
CA LEU A 9 22.92 -18.87 15.98
C LEU A 9 24.12 -18.05 15.49
N SER A 10 24.84 -18.60 14.51
CA SER A 10 25.87 -17.90 13.77
C SER A 10 25.20 -16.97 12.76
N ALA A 11 25.02 -15.72 13.19
CA ALA A 11 25.27 -14.49 12.43
C ALA A 11 24.97 -14.48 10.91
N ASP A 12 23.80 -14.97 10.48
CA ASP A 12 23.32 -14.79 9.10
C ASP A 12 21.81 -14.48 9.08
N THR A 13 21.42 -13.40 9.75
CA THR A 13 20.03 -12.92 9.79
C THR A 13 19.98 -11.40 9.62
N ALA A 14 20.83 -10.88 8.74
CA ALA A 14 20.83 -9.47 8.36
C ALA A 14 20.52 -9.27 6.86
N ALA A 15 20.78 -10.28 6.01
CA ALA A 15 20.59 -10.14 4.55
C ALA A 15 19.21 -10.59 4.04
N THR A 16 18.42 -11.31 4.83
CA THR A 16 17.13 -11.91 4.39
C THR A 16 15.89 -11.18 4.92
N THR A 17 16.07 -10.26 5.87
CA THR A 17 14.98 -9.51 6.50
C THR A 17 14.60 -8.27 5.71
N GLU A 18 15.55 -7.66 4.99
CA GLU A 18 15.30 -6.46 4.18
C GLU A 18 14.41 -6.76 2.97
N SER A 19 14.61 -7.89 2.27
CA SER A 19 13.82 -8.24 1.08
C SER A 19 12.36 -8.61 1.40
N ILE A 20 12.11 -9.25 2.56
CA ILE A 20 10.74 -9.58 3.00
C ILE A 20 9.97 -8.32 3.41
N THR A 21 10.65 -7.33 3.99
CA THR A 21 10.02 -6.04 4.33
C THR A 21 9.70 -5.21 3.10
N GLU A 22 10.56 -5.23 2.09
CA GLU A 22 10.37 -4.52 0.82
C GLU A 22 9.18 -5.09 0.04
N VAL A 23 9.13 -6.42 -0.17
CA VAL A 23 8.02 -7.08 -0.88
C VAL A 23 6.66 -6.87 -0.19
N ARG A 24 6.63 -6.86 1.15
CA ARG A 24 5.39 -6.57 1.90
C ARG A 24 4.97 -5.11 1.76
N SER A 25 5.93 -4.19 1.68
CA SER A 25 5.67 -2.76 1.45
C SER A 25 5.09 -2.52 0.05
N GLU A 26 5.65 -3.17 -0.97
CA GLU A 26 5.18 -3.11 -2.36
C GLU A 26 3.75 -3.66 -2.48
N ALA A 27 3.47 -4.82 -1.89
CA ALA A 27 2.13 -5.40 -1.89
C ALA A 27 1.11 -4.50 -1.18
N THR A 28 1.53 -3.73 -0.18
CA THR A 28 0.68 -2.77 0.53
C THR A 28 0.41 -1.53 -0.32
N LEU A 29 1.44 -1.01 -1.00
CA LEU A 29 1.31 0.11 -1.93
C LEU A 29 0.43 -0.24 -3.14
N LEU A 30 0.59 -1.44 -3.71
CA LEU A 30 -0.25 -1.94 -4.80
C LEU A 30 -1.72 -2.04 -4.38
N LYS A 31 -2.01 -2.57 -3.19
CA LYS A 31 -3.38 -2.64 -2.65
C LYS A 31 -3.96 -1.25 -2.40
N ALA A 32 -3.17 -0.33 -1.86
CA ALA A 32 -3.60 1.05 -1.62
C ALA A 32 -3.89 1.79 -2.93
N GLY A 33 -3.06 1.59 -3.97
CA GLY A 33 -3.28 2.15 -5.30
C GLY A 33 -4.54 1.59 -5.97
N ALA A 34 -4.74 0.27 -5.91
CA ALA A 34 -5.94 -0.37 -6.44
C ALA A 34 -7.23 0.14 -5.76
N LEU A 35 -7.21 0.30 -4.44
CA LEU A 35 -8.33 0.85 -3.68
C LEU A 35 -8.59 2.32 -4.02
N GLN A 36 -7.55 3.16 -4.06
CA GLN A 36 -7.69 4.55 -4.49
C GLN A 36 -8.28 4.66 -5.89
N ASN A 37 -7.82 3.82 -6.82
CA ASN A 37 -8.36 3.80 -8.18
C ASN A 37 -9.83 3.37 -8.21
N ALA A 38 -10.21 2.36 -7.42
CA ALA A 38 -11.60 1.92 -7.30
C ALA A 38 -12.51 3.02 -6.73
N ILE A 39 -12.02 3.76 -5.71
CA ILE A 39 -12.75 4.88 -5.13
C ILE A 39 -12.88 6.03 -6.13
N PHE A 40 -11.76 6.43 -6.76
CA PHE A 40 -11.73 7.55 -7.70
C PHE A 40 -12.65 7.31 -8.91
N ASN A 41 -12.68 6.09 -9.46
CA ASN A 41 -13.52 5.77 -10.62
C ASN A 41 -14.95 5.30 -10.27
N SER A 42 -15.32 5.26 -9.00
CA SER A 42 -16.67 4.89 -8.59
C SER A 42 -17.64 6.06 -8.76
N ALA A 43 -18.79 5.81 -9.37
CA ALA A 43 -19.90 6.78 -9.44
C ALA A 43 -20.62 6.94 -8.10
N ASN A 44 -20.41 6.04 -7.14
CA ASN A 44 -21.07 6.06 -5.83
C ASN A 44 -20.31 6.91 -4.80
N PHE A 45 -19.10 7.36 -5.11
CA PHE A 45 -18.31 8.25 -4.26
C PHE A 45 -18.02 9.55 -5.00
N SER A 46 -18.11 10.67 -4.27
CA SER A 46 -17.68 11.97 -4.77
C SER A 46 -16.32 12.32 -4.20
N SER A 47 -15.38 12.57 -5.10
CA SER A 47 -14.04 13.01 -4.78
C SER A 47 -13.73 14.29 -5.54
N ILE A 48 -13.22 15.29 -4.81
CA ILE A 48 -12.88 16.60 -5.33
C ILE A 48 -11.43 16.89 -4.92
N ALA A 49 -10.56 17.08 -5.90
CA ALA A 49 -9.19 17.50 -5.63
C ALA A 49 -9.07 19.01 -5.81
N THR A 50 -8.45 19.68 -4.84
CA THR A 50 -8.17 21.12 -4.87
C THR A 50 -6.67 21.38 -4.84
N ASP A 51 -6.25 22.54 -5.33
CA ASP A 51 -4.90 23.05 -5.11
C ASP A 51 -4.76 23.69 -3.70
N ALA A 52 -3.55 24.17 -3.39
CA ALA A 52 -3.26 24.80 -2.10
C ALA A 52 -4.05 26.10 -1.82
N LYS A 53 -4.68 26.71 -2.85
CA LYS A 53 -5.53 27.90 -2.71
C LYS A 53 -7.01 27.53 -2.61
N GLY A 54 -7.34 26.24 -2.64
CA GLY A 54 -8.71 25.74 -2.61
C GLY A 54 -9.42 25.76 -3.96
N VAL A 55 -8.71 26.00 -5.06
CA VAL A 55 -9.31 25.94 -6.41
C VAL A 55 -9.49 24.49 -6.80
N ILE A 56 -10.71 24.14 -7.23
CA ILE A 56 -11.03 22.78 -7.68
C ILE A 56 -10.31 22.50 -8.99
N GLN A 57 -9.58 21.38 -9.02
CA GLN A 57 -8.81 20.91 -10.18
C GLN A 57 -9.46 19.70 -10.84
N ILE A 58 -10.03 18.79 -10.04
CA ILE A 58 -10.56 17.52 -10.53
C ILE A 58 -11.88 17.24 -9.83
N PHE A 59 -12.87 16.86 -10.64
CA PHE A 59 -14.03 16.10 -10.21
C PHE A 59 -13.88 14.66 -10.68
N ASN A 60 -14.29 13.72 -9.85
CA ASN A 60 -14.47 12.36 -10.32
C ASN A 60 -15.91 12.15 -10.85
N VAL A 61 -16.12 10.97 -11.43
CA VAL A 61 -17.37 10.56 -12.08
C VAL A 61 -18.61 10.60 -11.17
N GLY A 62 -18.45 10.39 -9.86
CA GLY A 62 -19.55 10.51 -8.89
C GLY A 62 -19.88 11.95 -8.52
N ALA A 63 -18.85 12.81 -8.38
CA ALA A 63 -19.04 14.23 -8.08
C ALA A 63 -19.70 15.00 -9.24
N GLU A 64 -19.43 14.62 -10.49
CA GLU A 64 -20.05 15.21 -11.69
C GLU A 64 -21.56 14.90 -11.83
N ARG A 65 -22.05 13.84 -11.16
CA ARG A 65 -23.44 13.35 -11.30
C ARG A 65 -24.40 13.93 -10.26
N MET A 66 -23.89 14.67 -9.27
CA MET A 66 -24.69 15.36 -8.26
C MET A 66 -24.98 16.79 -8.68
#